data_AF-A0A380P983-F1
#
_entry.id   AF-A0A380P983-F1
#
_cell.length_a   1.000
_cell.length_b   1.000
_cell.length_c   1.000
_cell.angle_alpha   90.00
_cell.angle_beta   90.00
_cell.angle_gamma   90.00
#
_symmetry.space_group_name_H-M   'P 1'
#
loop_
_entity.id
_entity.type
_entity.pdbx_description
1 polymer ?
#
loop_
_entity_poly.entity_id
_entity_poly.type
_entity_poly.pdbx_seq_one_letter_code
_entity_poly.pdbx_strand_id
1 'polypeptide(L)'
;MLERRHVDALLALDAHPSLGALDMEREDRFEGSAQQQDARAREQAGQTLQRIGEEEADRRAAAAADLHAGPTPDDPGALELQECPVCWHEAFSSDGQDELCMQVGHGECLVCHYRRTPAIANASAREREWERGWARD
;
A
#
# COMPACT_ATOMS: atom_id res chain seq x y z
N MET A 1 18.52 36.57 8.88
CA MET A 1 17.35 36.40 7.98
C MET A 1 17.65 35.17 7.13
N LEU A 2 16.74 34.19 7.08
CA LEU A 2 16.95 33.00 6.24
C LEU A 2 16.70 33.40 4.77
N GLU A 3 17.57 32.98 3.87
CA GLU A 3 17.46 33.26 2.43
C GLU A 3 17.41 31.94 1.66
N ARG A 4 16.85 31.96 0.45
CA ARG A 4 16.66 30.75 -0.37
C ARG A 4 17.96 29.98 -0.62
N ARG A 5 19.06 30.70 -0.86
CA ARG A 5 20.42 30.11 -1.01
C ARG A 5 20.87 29.30 0.20
N HIS A 6 20.41 29.64 1.41
CA HIS A 6 20.77 28.91 2.63
C HIS A 6 19.96 27.62 2.75
N VAL A 7 18.71 27.61 2.25
CA VAL A 7 17.89 26.38 2.17
C VAL A 7 18.46 25.43 1.13
N ASP A 8 18.82 25.95 -0.05
CA ASP A 8 19.40 25.13 -1.13
C ASP A 8 20.76 24.52 -0.73
N ALA A 9 21.59 25.27 0.00
CA ALA A 9 22.86 24.76 0.53
C ALA A 9 22.67 23.67 1.59
N LEU A 10 21.63 23.76 2.42
CA LEU A 10 21.29 22.72 3.40
C LEU A 10 20.77 21.45 2.70
N LEU A 11 19.91 21.59 1.70
CA LEU A 11 19.42 20.45 0.90
C LEU A 11 20.57 19.76 0.13
N ALA A 12 21.50 20.54 -0.43
CA ALA A 12 22.67 19.98 -1.13
C ALA A 12 23.63 19.25 -0.18
N LEU A 13 23.75 19.72 1.07
CA LEU A 13 24.56 19.06 2.10
C LEU A 13 23.89 17.78 2.61
N ASP A 14 22.56 17.79 2.72
CA ASP A 14 21.75 16.65 3.16
C ASP A 14 21.73 15.51 2.13
N ALA A 15 21.82 15.83 0.83
CA ALA A 15 22.01 14.84 -0.24
C ALA A 15 23.31 14.01 -0.10
N HIS A 16 24.20 14.36 0.84
CA HIS A 16 25.36 13.54 1.16
C HIS A 16 24.96 12.31 1.99
N PRO A 17 25.37 11.08 1.63
CA PRO A 17 24.92 9.83 2.28
C PRO A 17 25.15 9.75 3.80
N SER A 18 26.11 10.51 4.32
CA SER A 18 26.44 10.57 5.76
C SER A 18 25.67 11.65 6.54
N LEU A 19 24.90 12.50 5.86
CA LEU A 19 24.27 13.70 6.43
C LEU A 19 22.77 13.80 6.15
N GLY A 20 22.15 12.82 5.47
CA GLY A 20 20.76 12.81 4.99
C GLY A 20 19.67 12.75 6.06
N ALA A 21 19.86 13.45 7.18
CA ALA A 21 18.90 13.50 8.28
C ALA A 21 17.60 14.21 7.88
N LEU A 22 17.64 15.20 6.97
CA LEU A 22 16.45 15.92 6.52
C LEU A 22 15.64 15.11 5.51
N ASP A 23 16.30 14.40 4.59
CA ASP A 23 15.65 13.47 3.66
C ASP A 23 15.05 12.28 4.42
N MET A 24 15.74 11.71 5.41
CA MET A 24 15.16 10.68 6.31
C MET A 24 13.93 11.21 7.07
N GLU A 25 14.01 12.38 7.72
CA GLU A 25 12.87 12.99 8.41
C GLU A 25 11.70 13.31 7.47
N ARG A 26 12.00 13.65 6.21
CA ARG A 26 10.99 13.90 5.20
C ARG A 26 10.31 12.61 4.77
N GLU A 27 11.07 11.54 4.54
CA GLU A 27 10.56 10.19 4.28
C GLU A 27 9.68 9.71 5.43
N ASP A 28 10.14 9.83 6.68
CA ASP A 28 9.37 9.47 7.88
C ASP A 28 8.02 10.20 7.96
N ARG A 29 7.98 11.49 7.60
CA ARG A 29 6.71 12.25 7.54
C ARG A 29 5.79 11.76 6.43
N PHE A 30 6.34 11.42 5.27
CA PHE A 30 5.55 10.86 4.17
C PHE A 30 4.99 9.49 4.54
N GLU A 31 5.80 8.62 5.14
CA GLU A 31 5.36 7.32 5.64
C GLU A 31 4.30 7.49 6.73
N GLY A 32 4.52 8.37 7.71
CA GLY A 32 3.54 8.67 8.76
C GLY A 32 2.23 9.25 8.22
N SER A 33 2.26 10.01 7.13
CA SER A 33 1.06 10.50 6.45
C SER A 33 0.34 9.37 5.70
N ALA A 34 1.08 8.52 4.98
CA ALA A 34 0.52 7.38 4.27
C ALA A 34 -0.18 6.41 5.23
N GLN A 35 0.44 6.12 6.37
CA GLN A 35 -0.14 5.26 7.42
C GLN A 35 -1.44 5.85 8.00
N GLN A 36 -1.48 7.17 8.24
CA GLN A 36 -2.71 7.83 8.68
C GLN A 36 -3.83 7.78 7.62
N GLN A 37 -3.48 7.90 6.35
CA GLN A 37 -4.45 7.76 5.25
C GLN A 37 -4.96 6.32 5.15
N ASP A 38 -4.08 5.34 5.31
CA ASP A 38 -4.45 3.91 5.34
C ASP A 38 -5.42 3.60 6.47
N ALA A 39 -5.13 4.10 7.68
CA ALA A 39 -6.01 3.92 8.84
C ALA A 39 -7.42 4.47 8.58
N ARG A 40 -7.53 5.65 7.95
CA ARG A 40 -8.82 6.23 7.55
C ARG A 40 -9.52 5.40 6.48
N ALA A 41 -8.78 4.89 5.49
CA ALA A 41 -9.33 4.03 4.45
C ALA A 41 -9.89 2.73 5.04
N ARG A 42 -9.17 2.11 6.00
CA ARG A 42 -9.65 0.93 6.73
C ARG A 42 -10.90 1.22 7.55
N GLU A 43 -10.92 2.37 8.23
CA GLU A 43 -12.10 2.79 9.00
C GLU A 43 -13.33 2.96 8.10
N GLN A 44 -13.18 3.64 6.96
CA GLN A 44 -14.25 3.83 5.97
C GLN A 44 -14.73 2.50 5.38
N ALA A 45 -13.80 1.57 5.11
CA ALA A 45 -14.14 0.23 4.65
C ALA A 45 -14.91 -0.55 5.73
N GLY A 46 -14.52 -0.44 6.99
CA GLY A 46 -15.25 -1.01 8.12
C GLY A 46 -16.68 -0.47 8.26
N GLN A 47 -16.86 0.84 8.10
CA GLN A 47 -18.19 1.46 8.07
C GLN A 47 -19.03 0.97 6.87
N THR A 48 -18.38 0.75 5.73
CA THR A 48 -19.05 0.20 4.54
C THR A 48 -19.53 -1.22 4.81
N LEU A 49 -18.71 -2.08 5.41
CA LEU A 49 -19.10 -3.44 5.79
C LEU A 49 -20.30 -3.46 6.73
N GLN A 50 -20.31 -2.59 7.75
CA GLN A 50 -21.45 -2.47 8.67
C GLN A 50 -22.74 -2.05 7.94
N ARG A 51 -22.62 -1.19 6.92
CA ARG A 51 -23.77 -0.70 6.15
C ARG A 51 -24.33 -1.74 5.18
N ILE A 52 -23.47 -2.52 4.52
CA ILE A 52 -23.90 -3.51 3.53
C ILE A 52 -24.34 -4.83 4.18
N GLY A 53 -23.78 -5.18 5.32
CA GLY A 53 -24.03 -6.45 6.00
C GLY A 53 -23.30 -7.63 5.36
N GLU A 54 -23.30 -8.75 6.06
CA GLU A 54 -22.54 -9.97 5.70
C GLU A 54 -23.05 -10.60 4.39
N GLU A 55 -24.36 -10.72 4.21
CA GLU A 55 -24.93 -11.33 3.00
C GLU A 55 -24.55 -10.60 1.70
N GLU A 56 -24.50 -9.27 1.74
CA GLU A 56 -24.06 -8.47 0.59
C GLU A 56 -22.54 -8.50 0.42
N ALA A 57 -21.78 -8.58 1.53
CA ALA A 57 -20.34 -8.75 1.47
C ALA A 57 -19.98 -10.09 0.78
N ASP A 58 -20.64 -11.19 1.15
CA ASP A 58 -20.48 -12.50 0.53
C ASP A 58 -20.87 -12.49 -0.95
N ARG A 59 -21.99 -11.85 -1.29
CA ARG A 59 -22.43 -11.72 -2.69
C ARG A 59 -21.40 -10.98 -3.53
N ARG A 60 -20.82 -9.89 -3.01
CA ARG A 60 -19.76 -9.14 -3.70
C ARG A 60 -18.48 -9.96 -3.81
N ALA A 61 -18.12 -10.71 -2.77
CA ALA A 61 -16.94 -11.58 -2.78
C ALA A 61 -17.08 -12.66 -3.86
N ALA A 62 -18.26 -13.28 -3.98
CA ALA A 62 -18.52 -14.27 -5.02
C ALA A 62 -18.42 -13.69 -6.44
N ALA A 63 -18.77 -12.41 -6.63
CA ALA A 63 -18.66 -11.72 -7.92
C ALA A 63 -17.26 -11.15 -8.20
N ALA A 64 -16.34 -11.16 -7.23
CA ALA A 64 -15.04 -10.50 -7.36
C ALA A 64 -14.19 -11.11 -8.47
N ALA A 65 -14.18 -12.44 -8.60
CA ALA A 65 -13.42 -13.15 -9.63
C ALA A 65 -13.85 -12.76 -11.05
N ASP A 66 -15.15 -12.58 -11.28
CA ASP A 66 -15.68 -12.19 -12.60
C ASP A 66 -15.37 -10.72 -12.95
N LEU A 67 -15.19 -9.87 -11.94
CA LEU A 67 -14.90 -8.44 -12.10
C LEU A 67 -13.39 -8.15 -12.20
N HIS A 68 -12.55 -9.07 -11.75
CA HIS A 68 -11.11 -8.93 -11.78
C HIS A 68 -10.56 -9.31 -13.16
N ALA A 69 -9.79 -8.40 -13.78
CA ALA A 69 -9.19 -8.66 -15.09
C ALA A 69 -8.09 -9.74 -15.03
N GLY A 70 -7.41 -9.87 -13.89
CA GLY A 70 -6.40 -10.88 -13.65
C GLY A 70 -5.10 -10.74 -14.45
N PRO A 71 -4.11 -11.59 -14.17
CA PRO A 71 -2.92 -11.71 -14.97
C PRO A 71 -3.27 -12.22 -16.38
N THR A 72 -2.74 -11.55 -17.39
CA THR A 72 -2.85 -12.00 -18.79
C THR A 72 -1.45 -12.23 -19.37
N PRO A 73 -1.28 -13.02 -20.44
CA PRO A 73 0.03 -13.18 -21.09
C PRO A 73 0.67 -11.84 -21.51
N ASP A 74 -0.15 -10.82 -21.78
CA ASP A 74 0.30 -9.48 -22.19
C ASP A 74 0.59 -8.55 -20.98
N ASP A 75 0.22 -8.96 -19.77
CA ASP A 75 0.54 -8.26 -18.51
C ASP A 75 1.03 -9.26 -17.44
N PRO A 76 2.30 -9.70 -17.52
CA PRO A 76 2.87 -10.63 -16.54
C PRO A 76 3.11 -9.98 -15.16
N GLY A 77 2.92 -8.66 -15.04
CA GLY A 77 3.08 -7.92 -13.79
C GLY A 77 1.80 -7.82 -12.97
N ALA A 78 0.64 -8.12 -13.57
CA ALA A 78 -0.64 -8.16 -12.89
C ALA A 78 -0.66 -9.28 -11.84
N LEU A 79 -1.31 -9.00 -10.72
CA LEU A 79 -1.49 -9.93 -9.61
C LEU A 79 -2.88 -10.56 -9.68
N GLU A 80 -2.98 -11.81 -9.22
CA GLU A 80 -4.26 -12.43 -8.89
C GLU A 80 -4.99 -11.64 -7.79
N LEU A 81 -6.29 -11.93 -7.62
CA LEU A 81 -7.05 -11.41 -6.47
C LEU A 81 -6.33 -11.76 -5.17
N GLN A 82 -6.17 -10.74 -4.33
CA GLN A 82 -5.57 -10.90 -3.02
C GLN A 82 -6.64 -10.90 -1.93
N GLU A 83 -6.31 -11.47 -0.78
CA GLU A 83 -7.13 -11.32 0.40
C GLU A 83 -7.12 -9.85 0.87
N CYS A 84 -8.30 -9.31 1.11
CA CYS A 84 -8.45 -7.97 1.67
C CYS A 84 -8.17 -8.00 3.19
N PRO A 85 -7.27 -7.14 3.71
CA PRO A 85 -6.94 -7.13 5.14
C PRO A 85 -8.03 -6.54 6.04
N VAL A 86 -9.16 -6.11 5.47
CA VAL A 86 -10.29 -5.53 6.21
C VAL A 86 -11.45 -6.51 6.28
N CYS A 87 -11.90 -7.04 5.13
CA CYS A 87 -13.03 -7.95 5.05
C CYS A 87 -12.65 -9.43 4.94
N TRP A 88 -11.36 -9.75 4.77
CA TRP A 88 -10.84 -11.12 4.70
C TRP A 88 -11.37 -11.98 3.54
N HIS A 89 -12.02 -11.35 2.56
CA HIS A 89 -12.38 -12.02 1.31
C HIS A 89 -11.24 -11.88 0.29
N GLU A 90 -11.07 -12.90 -0.55
CA GLU A 90 -10.23 -12.88 -1.75
C GLU A 90 -10.88 -12.01 -2.83
N ALA A 91 -10.82 -10.70 -2.63
CA ALA A 91 -11.53 -9.70 -3.44
C ALA A 91 -10.75 -8.38 -3.60
N PHE A 92 -9.48 -8.35 -3.19
CA PHE A 92 -8.61 -7.20 -3.37
C PHE A 92 -8.01 -7.24 -4.78
N SER A 93 -8.49 -6.35 -5.65
CA SER A 93 -7.99 -6.21 -7.01
C SER A 93 -6.85 -5.18 -7.03
N SER A 94 -5.72 -5.60 -7.58
CA SER A 94 -4.51 -4.78 -7.62
C SER A 94 -4.33 -4.17 -9.02
N ASP A 95 -4.04 -2.87 -9.07
CA ASP A 95 -3.70 -2.15 -10.31
C ASP A 95 -2.19 -2.18 -10.58
N GLY A 96 -1.42 -2.66 -9.60
CA GLY A 96 0.02 -2.82 -9.66
C GLY A 96 0.55 -3.46 -8.38
N GLN A 97 1.85 -3.74 -8.35
CA GLN A 97 2.53 -4.39 -7.23
C GLN A 97 3.55 -3.47 -6.56
N ASP A 98 4.11 -3.94 -5.46
CA ASP A 98 5.20 -3.28 -4.74
C ASP A 98 6.51 -3.28 -5.54
N GLU A 99 7.39 -2.34 -5.20
CA GLU A 99 8.68 -2.13 -5.85
C GLU A 99 9.71 -3.24 -5.56
N LEU A 100 9.50 -4.06 -4.53
CA LEU A 100 10.40 -5.13 -4.12
C LEU A 100 10.01 -6.49 -4.71
N CYS A 101 8.99 -6.52 -5.58
CA CYS A 101 8.45 -7.75 -6.18
C CYS A 101 8.01 -8.79 -5.13
N MET A 102 7.55 -8.33 -3.96
CA MET A 102 7.11 -9.17 -2.84
C MET A 102 5.64 -9.60 -2.94
N GLN A 103 5.02 -9.38 -4.10
CA GLN A 103 3.65 -9.73 -4.43
C GLN A 103 2.65 -9.04 -3.48
N VAL A 104 2.91 -7.78 -3.13
CA VAL A 104 1.99 -6.93 -2.38
C VAL A 104 1.37 -5.92 -3.34
N GLY A 105 0.09 -6.09 -3.65
CA GLY A 105 -0.61 -5.20 -4.57
C GLY A 105 -1.07 -3.89 -3.94
N HIS A 106 -1.12 -2.84 -4.75
CA HIS A 106 -1.88 -1.62 -4.47
C HIS A 106 -3.10 -1.54 -5.38
N GLY A 107 -4.21 -1.01 -4.87
CA GLY A 107 -5.51 -1.11 -5.55
C GLY A 107 -6.67 -0.98 -4.57
N GLU A 108 -7.77 -1.68 -4.85
CA GLU A 108 -9.01 -1.58 -4.09
C GLU A 108 -9.71 -2.94 -3.89
N CYS A 109 -10.34 -3.11 -2.72
CA CYS A 109 -11.21 -4.24 -2.46
C CYS A 109 -12.60 -4.06 -3.11
N LEU A 110 -13.00 -5.03 -3.92
CA LEU A 110 -14.30 -5.05 -4.61
C LEU A 110 -15.50 -5.27 -3.66
N VAL A 111 -15.24 -5.65 -2.41
CA VAL A 111 -16.28 -5.85 -1.37
C VAL A 111 -16.47 -4.59 -0.53
N CYS A 112 -15.43 -4.20 0.20
CA CYS A 112 -15.49 -3.14 1.21
C CYS A 112 -14.94 -1.79 0.76
N HIS A 113 -14.43 -1.69 -0.47
CA HIS A 113 -13.79 -0.49 -1.03
C HIS A 113 -12.58 0.01 -0.23
N TYR A 114 -11.93 -0.87 0.53
CA TYR A 114 -10.63 -0.55 1.11
C TYR A 114 -9.62 -0.32 -0.01
N ARG A 115 -9.02 0.88 -0.05
CA ARG A 115 -7.99 1.26 -1.01
C ARG A 115 -6.61 1.22 -0.35
N ARG A 116 -5.71 0.37 -0.86
CA ARG A 116 -4.29 0.35 -0.47
C ARG A 116 -3.48 1.18 -1.46
N THR A 117 -2.71 2.14 -0.96
CA THR A 117 -1.84 2.97 -1.80
C THR A 117 -0.51 2.26 -2.11
N PRO A 118 0.23 2.68 -3.16
CA PRO A 118 1.56 2.15 -3.43
C PRO A 118 2.52 2.27 -2.23
N ALA A 119 2.47 3.40 -1.50
CA ALA A 119 3.30 3.61 -0.31
C ALA A 119 3.06 2.55 0.77
N ILE A 120 1.80 2.17 1.00
CA ILE A 120 1.45 1.11 1.96
C ILE A 120 1.82 -0.26 1.43
N ALA A 121 1.61 -0.53 0.14
CA ALA A 121 2.06 -1.78 -0.48
C ALA A 121 3.59 -1.97 -0.34
N ASN A 122 4.37 -0.92 -0.61
CA ASN A 122 5.82 -0.92 -0.44
C ASN A 122 6.23 -1.07 1.03
N ALA A 123 5.56 -0.42 1.96
CA ALA A 123 5.83 -0.60 3.40
C ALA A 123 5.58 -2.05 3.85
N SER A 124 4.46 -2.65 3.44
CA SER A 124 4.16 -4.07 3.72
C SER A 124 5.14 -5.02 3.02
N ALA A 125 5.64 -4.66 1.83
CA ALA A 125 6.66 -5.44 1.13
C ALA A 125 8.01 -5.42 1.87
N ARG A 126 8.44 -4.24 2.35
CA ARG A 126 9.64 -4.08 3.18
C ARG A 126 9.55 -4.91 4.47
N GLU A 127 8.40 -4.90 5.12
CA GLU A 127 8.15 -5.74 6.30
C GLU A 127 8.34 -7.24 5.98
N ARG A 128 7.73 -7.73 4.90
CA ARG A 128 7.92 -9.13 4.44
C ARG A 128 9.37 -9.45 4.08
N GLU A 129 10.10 -8.49 3.48
CA GLU A 129 11.52 -8.68 3.14
C GLU A 129 12.37 -8.83 4.40
N TRP A 130 12.15 -7.98 5.40
CA TRP A 130 12.80 -8.10 6.70
C TRP A 130 12.49 -9.44 7.37
N GLU A 131 11.23 -9.88 7.41
CA GLU A 131 10.86 -11.20 7.96
C GLU A 131 11.61 -12.35 7.26
N ARG A 132 11.77 -12.30 5.93
CA ARG A 132 12.55 -13.30 5.18
C ARG A 132 14.04 -13.26 5.52
N GLY A 133 14.61 -12.09 5.79
CA GLY A 133 16.00 -11.94 6.20
C GLY A 133 16.26 -12.63 7.54
N TRP A 134 15.41 -12.38 8.54
CA TRP A 134 15.54 -12.95 9.87
C TRP A 134 15.29 -14.46 9.95
N ALA A 135 14.50 -15.02 9.03
CA ALA A 135 14.29 -16.47 8.96
C ALA A 135 15.49 -17.24 8.37
N ARG A 136 16.50 -16.54 7.82
CA ARG A 136 17.69 -17.15 7.19
C ARG A 136 18.92 -17.13 8.11
N ASP A 137 18.87 -16.42 9.22
CA ASP A 137 19.89 -16.35 10.27
C ASP A 137 19.57 -17.31 11.43
#